data_AF-A0A7S2UTZ9-F1
#
_entry.id   AF-A0A7S2UTZ9-F1
#
_cell.length_a   1.000
_cell.length_b   1.000
_cell.length_c   1.000
_cell.angle_alpha   90.00
_cell.angle_beta   90.00
_cell.angle_gamma   90.00
#
_symmetry.space_group_name_H-M   'P 1'
#
loop_
_entity.id
_entity.type
_entity.pdbx_description
1 polymer ?
#
loop_
_entity_poly.entity_id
_entity_poly.type
_entity_poly.pdbx_seq_one_letter_code
_entity_poly.pdbx_strand_id
1 'polypeptide(L)'
;MMEGSGGNDTNIYGKKITSLQCTGVGWSATGSVLVASFGRHDLCGWCDIPGVLCAWNIFQRRGFDPAKPEFVYEHSSCLMCVACHPTKPAIIAAGSFNGEVLVWDTAAEEPLIASTKIDDYFHREPIVKVAWVYDLREEEYQVSSVSGEGKVLWWSLKTGLKNPSKGFLLRQ
;
A
#
# COMPACT_ATOMS: atom_id res chain seq x y z
N MET A 1 -25.85 3.11 -12.18
CA MET A 1 -25.68 3.87 -13.44
C MET A 1 -25.83 5.33 -13.11
N MET A 2 -24.73 6.07 -13.09
CA MET A 2 -24.73 7.53 -13.18
C MET A 2 -23.58 7.88 -14.12
N GLU A 3 -23.92 8.28 -15.34
CA GLU A 3 -23.02 9.07 -16.18
C GLU A 3 -23.05 10.51 -15.65
N GLY A 4 -21.87 11.08 -15.48
CA GLY A 4 -21.67 12.44 -15.01
C GLY A 4 -20.39 13.03 -15.60
N SER A 5 -20.55 13.65 -16.76
CA SER A 5 -19.81 14.82 -17.25
C SER A 5 -18.28 14.81 -17.24
N GLY A 6 -17.71 14.50 -18.42
CA GLY A 6 -16.71 15.33 -19.11
C GLY A 6 -15.51 15.83 -18.30
N GLY A 7 -14.58 14.94 -17.98
CA GLY A 7 -13.19 15.31 -17.65
C GLY A 7 -12.35 15.27 -18.93
N ASN A 8 -11.76 16.41 -19.31
CA ASN A 8 -10.81 16.49 -20.42
C ASN A 8 -9.61 15.57 -20.16
N ASP A 9 -9.57 14.43 -20.85
CA ASP A 9 -8.38 13.58 -20.97
C ASP A 9 -7.29 14.38 -21.71
N THR A 10 -6.50 15.16 -20.97
CA THR A 10 -5.42 15.97 -21.54
C THR A 10 -4.29 15.06 -22.00
N ASN A 11 -4.20 14.94 -23.31
CA ASN A 11 -3.20 14.15 -24.01
C ASN A 11 -1.89 14.95 -24.08
N ILE A 12 -0.96 14.68 -23.16
CA ILE A 12 0.43 15.13 -23.30
C ILE A 12 1.23 13.85 -23.58
N TYR A 13 1.81 13.76 -24.78
CA TYR A 13 2.60 12.63 -25.32
C TYR A 13 1.86 11.38 -25.82
N GLY A 14 0.55 11.43 -26.12
CA GLY A 14 -0.15 10.29 -26.74
C GLY A 14 -0.53 9.17 -25.76
N LYS A 15 -0.33 9.36 -24.46
CA LYS A 15 -0.75 8.42 -23.41
C LYS A 15 -1.99 8.99 -22.71
N LYS A 16 -3.11 8.25 -22.74
CA LYS A 16 -4.33 8.60 -22.01
C LYS A 16 -4.00 8.72 -20.53
N ILE A 17 -4.27 9.88 -19.91
CA ILE A 17 -4.17 10.02 -18.45
C ILE A 17 -5.36 9.26 -17.87
N THR A 18 -5.17 8.00 -17.51
CA THR A 18 -6.21 7.20 -16.87
C THR A 18 -6.27 7.57 -15.39
N SER A 19 -7.49 7.67 -14.86
CA SER A 19 -7.72 7.81 -13.41
C SER A 19 -7.08 6.65 -12.64
N LEU A 20 -6.75 6.88 -11.38
CA LEU A 20 -6.26 5.82 -10.49
C LEU A 20 -7.31 4.71 -10.37
N GLN A 21 -6.84 3.47 -10.28
CA GLN A 21 -7.62 2.27 -10.13
C GLN A 21 -7.37 1.66 -8.76
N CYS A 22 -8.38 1.00 -8.18
CA CYS A 22 -8.18 0.26 -6.94
C CYS A 22 -7.29 -0.95 -7.21
N THR A 23 -6.18 -1.06 -6.48
CA THR A 23 -5.16 -2.11 -6.63
C THR A 23 -5.18 -3.12 -5.49
N GLY A 24 -5.81 -2.77 -4.37
CA GLY A 24 -5.93 -3.63 -3.20
C GLY A 24 -6.97 -3.11 -2.23
N VAL A 25 -7.54 -4.04 -1.46
CA VAL A 25 -8.47 -3.75 -0.37
C VAL A 25 -8.13 -4.59 0.86
N GLY A 26 -8.42 -4.05 2.04
CA GLY A 26 -8.24 -4.74 3.32
C GLY A 26 -9.21 -4.21 4.38
N TRP A 27 -9.38 -4.98 5.44
CA TRP A 27 -10.20 -4.62 6.59
C TRP A 27 -9.32 -4.47 7.82
N SER A 28 -9.57 -3.45 8.64
CA SER A 28 -8.95 -3.35 9.95
C SER A 28 -9.26 -4.59 10.80
N ALA A 29 -8.43 -4.86 11.83
CA ALA A 29 -8.64 -5.98 12.74
C ALA A 29 -10.01 -5.99 13.43
N THR A 30 -10.65 -4.82 13.60
CA THR A 30 -12.00 -4.68 14.16
C THR A 30 -13.10 -4.98 13.15
N GLY A 31 -12.78 -5.05 11.85
CA GLY A 31 -13.75 -5.16 10.75
C GLY A 31 -14.52 -3.86 10.47
N SER A 32 -14.18 -2.75 11.14
CA SER A 32 -14.94 -1.49 11.05
C SER A 32 -14.42 -0.51 10.01
N VAL A 33 -13.15 -0.63 9.63
CA VAL A 33 -12.51 0.26 8.66
C VAL A 33 -12.18 -0.53 7.41
N LEU A 34 -12.73 -0.10 6.28
CA LEU A 34 -12.32 -0.56 4.95
C LEU A 34 -11.15 0.30 4.50
N VAL A 35 -10.09 -0.34 4.01
CA VAL A 35 -8.91 0.32 3.46
C VAL A 35 -8.78 -0.10 1.99
N ALA A 36 -8.49 0.86 1.12
CA ALA A 36 -8.18 0.60 -0.28
C ALA A 36 -6.91 1.34 -0.71
N SER A 37 -6.06 0.66 -1.49
CA SER A 37 -4.96 1.28 -2.21
C SER A 37 -5.35 1.56 -3.66
N PHE A 38 -4.80 2.63 -4.21
CA PHE A 38 -5.03 3.09 -5.56
C PHE A 38 -3.71 3.36 -6.29
N GLY A 39 -3.68 2.97 -7.56
CA GLY A 39 -2.52 3.05 -8.43
C GLY A 39 -2.91 2.78 -9.88
N ARG A 40 -1.96 2.34 -10.70
CA ARG A 40 -2.18 1.97 -12.11
C ARG A 40 -1.42 0.69 -12.45
N HIS A 41 -1.96 -0.08 -13.39
CA HIS A 41 -1.33 -1.31 -13.88
C HIS A 41 -0.68 -1.14 -15.27
N ASP A 42 -0.95 -0.05 -15.97
CA ASP A 42 -0.46 0.23 -17.33
C ASP A 42 0.86 1.04 -17.32
N LEU A 43 1.72 0.68 -16.38
CA LEU A 43 2.99 1.33 -16.11
C LEU A 43 4.16 0.42 -16.51
N CYS A 44 5.26 1.04 -16.93
CA CYS A 44 6.49 0.37 -17.31
C CYS A 44 7.67 1.26 -16.92
N GLY A 45 8.76 0.67 -16.43
CA GLY A 45 9.92 1.43 -15.97
C GLY A 45 9.70 2.02 -14.58
N TRP A 46 10.16 3.24 -14.35
CA TRP A 46 9.93 3.94 -13.08
C TRP A 46 8.52 4.54 -13.03
N CYS A 47 7.91 4.57 -11.84
CA CYS A 47 6.61 5.20 -11.62
C CYS A 47 6.74 6.48 -10.80
N ASP A 48 6.35 7.58 -11.41
CA ASP A 48 6.28 8.94 -10.89
C ASP A 48 4.83 9.45 -10.83
N ILE A 49 3.87 8.53 -10.97
CA ILE A 49 2.44 8.79 -10.76
C ILE A 49 2.11 8.52 -9.29
N PRO A 50 1.51 9.48 -8.56
CA PRO A 50 1.15 9.28 -7.16
C PRO A 50 0.18 8.12 -6.95
N GLY A 51 0.46 7.31 -5.93
CA GLY A 51 -0.47 6.35 -5.38
C GLY A 51 -1.22 6.93 -4.19
N VAL A 52 -2.39 6.38 -3.89
CA VAL A 52 -3.21 6.86 -2.76
C VAL A 52 -3.72 5.68 -1.94
N LEU A 53 -3.69 5.81 -0.62
CA LEU A 53 -4.36 4.92 0.31
C LEU A 53 -5.52 5.68 0.95
N CYS A 54 -6.72 5.09 0.88
CA CYS A 54 -7.90 5.65 1.52
C CYS A 54 -8.45 4.67 2.55
N ALA A 55 -8.98 5.19 3.66
CA ALA A 55 -9.63 4.40 4.68
C ALA A 55 -10.99 5.01 5.08
N TRP A 56 -12.00 4.16 5.23
CA TRP A 56 -13.37 4.54 5.58
C TRP A 56 -13.87 3.72 6.77
N ASN A 57 -14.34 4.39 7.82
CA ASN A 57 -15.12 3.73 8.87
C ASN A 57 -16.57 3.54 8.41
N ILE A 58 -16.91 2.30 8.05
CA ILE A 58 -18.22 1.98 7.46
C ILE A 58 -19.35 1.91 8.50
N PHE A 59 -19.03 1.86 9.78
CA PHE A 59 -20.03 1.83 10.87
C PHE A 59 -20.27 3.21 11.48
N GLN A 60 -19.80 4.29 10.83
CA GLN A 60 -20.06 5.64 11.26
C GLN A 60 -21.56 5.93 11.19
N ARG A 61 -22.22 5.92 12.36
CA ARG A 61 -23.69 5.86 12.51
C ARG A 61 -24.47 7.02 11.88
N ARG A 62 -23.83 8.16 11.63
CA ARG A 62 -24.43 9.33 10.99
C ARG A 62 -23.35 9.98 10.12
N GLY A 63 -23.55 9.99 8.80
CA GLY A 63 -22.66 10.69 7.88
C GLY A 63 -21.54 9.85 7.26
N PHE A 64 -21.73 8.53 7.11
CA PHE A 64 -20.91 7.78 6.16
C PHE A 64 -21.17 8.33 4.75
N ASP A 65 -20.11 8.81 4.11
CA ASP A 65 -20.11 9.27 2.73
C ASP A 65 -19.03 8.49 1.97
N PRO A 66 -19.41 7.63 1.00
CA PRO A 66 -18.44 6.88 0.20
C PRO A 66 -17.43 7.77 -0.53
N ALA A 67 -17.82 9.01 -0.87
CA ALA A 67 -16.95 9.96 -1.56
C ALA A 67 -15.93 10.63 -0.63
N LYS A 68 -16.11 10.51 0.70
CA LYS A 68 -15.27 11.16 1.70
C LYS A 68 -14.62 10.13 2.63
N PRO A 69 -13.45 9.57 2.26
CA PRO A 69 -12.64 8.78 3.17
C PRO A 69 -12.28 9.56 4.45
N GLU A 70 -12.15 8.83 5.55
CA GLU A 70 -11.70 9.36 6.84
C GLU A 70 -10.21 9.70 6.80
N PHE A 71 -9.43 8.84 6.15
CA PHE A 71 -7.99 9.05 5.93
C PHE A 71 -7.64 8.93 4.45
N VAL A 72 -6.76 9.82 3.99
CA VAL A 72 -6.17 9.81 2.64
C VAL A 72 -4.67 10.01 2.79
N TYR A 73 -3.88 9.03 2.37
CA TYR A 73 -2.43 9.10 2.38
C TYR A 73 -1.89 8.98 0.96
N GLU A 74 -1.16 9.99 0.52
CA GLU A 74 -0.51 10.01 -0.79
C GLU A 74 0.90 9.43 -0.70
N HIS A 75 1.32 8.75 -1.76
CA HIS A 75 2.69 8.27 -1.96
C HIS A 75 3.18 8.68 -3.34
N SER A 76 4.49 8.92 -3.48
CA SER A 76 5.10 9.39 -4.73
C SER A 76 5.06 8.39 -5.89
N SER A 77 4.75 7.12 -5.59
CA SER A 77 4.60 6.03 -6.55
C SER A 77 3.26 5.33 -6.36
N CYS A 78 2.72 4.77 -7.45
CA CYS A 78 1.46 4.02 -7.42
C CYS A 78 1.49 2.92 -6.34
N LEU A 79 0.44 2.84 -5.52
CA LEU A 79 0.29 1.76 -4.56
C LEU A 79 -0.33 0.56 -5.26
N MET A 80 0.24 -0.62 -5.04
CA MET A 80 -0.07 -1.84 -5.79
C MET A 80 -0.79 -2.89 -4.95
N CYS A 81 -0.66 -2.82 -3.62
CA CYS A 81 -1.34 -3.72 -2.69
C CYS A 81 -1.40 -3.10 -1.29
N VAL A 82 -2.31 -3.61 -0.45
CA VAL A 82 -2.49 -3.17 0.94
C VAL A 82 -2.80 -4.35 1.85
N ALA A 83 -2.39 -4.28 3.12
CA ALA A 83 -2.73 -5.23 4.16
C ALA A 83 -2.85 -4.54 5.53
N CYS A 84 -3.98 -4.72 6.21
CA CYS A 84 -4.18 -4.23 7.57
C CYS A 84 -3.59 -5.19 8.59
N HIS A 85 -3.05 -4.66 9.70
CA HIS A 85 -2.45 -5.48 10.75
C HIS A 85 -3.53 -6.37 11.44
N PRO A 86 -3.28 -7.67 11.68
CA PRO A 86 -4.29 -8.60 12.19
C PRO A 86 -4.84 -8.29 13.59
N THR A 87 -4.06 -7.61 14.43
CA THR A 87 -4.46 -7.27 15.81
C THR A 87 -4.39 -5.78 16.17
N LYS A 88 -3.84 -4.92 15.30
CA LYS A 88 -3.60 -3.49 15.58
C LYS A 88 -4.40 -2.67 14.57
N PRO A 89 -5.63 -2.21 14.91
CA PRO A 89 -6.58 -1.70 13.91
C PRO A 89 -6.13 -0.47 13.10
N ALA A 90 -5.24 0.34 13.67
CA ALA A 90 -4.72 1.57 13.05
C ALA A 90 -3.51 1.32 12.13
N ILE A 91 -2.90 0.13 12.17
CA ILE A 91 -1.65 -0.17 11.46
C ILE A 91 -1.96 -0.80 10.10
N ILE A 92 -1.43 -0.18 9.05
CA ILE A 92 -1.70 -0.56 7.66
C ILE A 92 -0.40 -0.59 6.87
N ALA A 93 -0.12 -1.71 6.20
CA ALA A 93 1.00 -1.83 5.26
C ALA A 93 0.53 -1.71 3.81
N ALA A 94 1.37 -1.17 2.92
CA ALA A 94 1.18 -1.21 1.48
C ALA A 94 2.49 -1.46 0.75
N GLY A 95 2.39 -1.88 -0.50
CA GLY A 95 3.51 -1.98 -1.43
C GLY A 95 3.36 -1.03 -2.61
N SER A 96 4.44 -0.37 -3.03
CA SER A 96 4.46 0.54 -4.18
C SER A 96 4.92 -0.14 -5.47
N PHE A 97 4.71 0.54 -6.60
CA PHE A 97 5.18 0.11 -7.90
C PHE A 97 6.71 0.16 -8.02
N ASN A 98 7.38 1.09 -7.33
CA ASN A 98 8.84 1.20 -7.39
C ASN A 98 9.57 0.25 -6.41
N GLY A 99 8.85 -0.59 -5.69
CA GLY A 99 9.46 -1.56 -4.76
C GLY A 99 9.54 -1.10 -3.30
N GLU A 100 8.82 -0.04 -2.92
CA GLU A 100 8.79 0.38 -1.51
C GLU A 100 7.71 -0.38 -0.75
N VAL A 101 8.01 -0.75 0.49
CA VAL A 101 7.03 -1.19 1.48
C VAL A 101 6.83 -0.04 2.46
N LEU A 102 5.58 0.33 2.67
CA LEU A 102 5.18 1.45 3.53
C LEU A 102 4.30 0.94 4.65
N VAL A 103 4.41 1.55 5.83
CA VAL A 103 3.49 1.30 6.94
C VAL A 103 3.02 2.62 7.52
N TRP A 104 1.70 2.78 7.59
CA TRP A 104 1.03 3.88 8.25
C TRP A 104 0.40 3.45 9.58
N ASP A 105 0.33 4.41 10.50
CA ASP A 105 -0.48 4.38 11.71
C ASP A 105 -1.50 5.52 11.65
N THR A 106 -2.79 5.19 11.51
CA THR A 106 -3.86 6.19 11.42
C THR A 106 -4.10 6.95 12.72
N ALA A 107 -3.55 6.48 13.84
CA ALA A 107 -3.66 7.13 15.14
C ALA A 107 -2.45 8.02 15.47
N ALA A 108 -1.39 8.00 14.66
CA ALA A 108 -0.19 8.81 14.87
C ALA A 108 -0.36 10.24 14.33
N GLU A 109 0.34 11.20 14.94
CA GLU A 109 0.41 12.59 14.45
C GLU A 109 1.09 12.65 13.07
N GLU A 110 2.20 11.91 12.91
CA GLU A 110 2.89 11.68 11.64
C GLU A 110 2.54 10.26 11.15
N PRO A 111 1.60 10.10 10.19
CA PRO A 111 1.00 8.81 9.92
C PRO A 111 1.96 7.80 9.30
N LEU A 112 2.93 8.22 8.49
CA LEU A 112 3.91 7.31 7.89
C LEU A 112 5.00 6.95 8.90
N ILE A 113 4.87 5.79 9.54
CA ILE A 113 5.76 5.37 10.63
C ILE A 113 6.97 4.56 10.16
N ALA A 114 6.91 3.97 8.95
CA ALA A 114 8.02 3.23 8.38
C ALA A 114 7.94 3.13 6.85
N SER A 115 9.09 3.15 6.19
CA SER A 115 9.23 2.86 4.76
C SER A 115 10.57 2.20 4.46
N THR A 116 10.61 1.37 3.40
CA THR A 116 11.85 0.78 2.90
C THR A 116 12.53 1.69 1.87
N LYS A 117 13.82 1.47 1.65
CA LYS A 117 14.54 2.04 0.50
C LYS A 117 14.34 1.16 -0.75
N ILE A 118 14.78 1.68 -1.89
CA ILE A 118 14.91 0.96 -3.16
C ILE A 118 16.41 0.75 -3.41
N ASP A 119 16.87 -0.50 -3.32
CA ASP A 119 18.28 -0.87 -3.47
C ASP A 119 18.43 -2.38 -3.75
N ASP A 120 19.66 -2.90 -3.97
CA ASP A 120 19.95 -4.27 -4.41
C ASP A 120 19.47 -5.31 -3.39
N TYR A 121 19.59 -4.98 -2.10
CA TYR A 121 19.13 -5.81 -0.99
C TYR A 121 17.65 -5.60 -0.64
N PHE A 122 16.99 -4.66 -1.32
CA PHE A 122 15.57 -4.33 -1.18
C PHE A 122 14.85 -4.72 -2.48
N HIS A 123 13.60 -4.30 -2.62
CA HIS A 123 12.89 -4.45 -3.88
C HIS A 123 13.19 -3.31 -4.85
N ARG A 124 13.29 -3.64 -6.13
CA ARG A 124 13.43 -2.68 -7.24
C ARG A 124 12.33 -2.83 -8.30
N GLU A 125 11.51 -3.87 -8.17
CA GLU A 125 10.35 -4.13 -9.02
C GLU A 125 9.04 -3.96 -8.21
N PRO A 126 7.88 -3.82 -8.88
CA PRO A 126 6.59 -3.64 -8.23
C PRO A 126 6.31 -4.66 -7.14
N ILE A 127 5.90 -4.17 -5.97
CA ILE A 127 5.43 -5.04 -4.89
C ILE A 127 4.08 -5.63 -5.31
N VAL A 128 4.06 -6.94 -5.48
CA VAL A 128 2.86 -7.69 -5.89
C VAL A 128 1.94 -7.93 -4.69
N LYS A 129 2.54 -8.18 -3.52
CA LYS A 129 1.77 -8.44 -2.29
C LYS A 129 2.56 -8.08 -1.05
N VAL A 130 1.84 -7.56 -0.05
CA VAL A 130 2.28 -7.48 1.34
C VAL A 130 1.37 -8.33 2.23
N ALA A 131 1.92 -8.88 3.30
CA ALA A 131 1.19 -9.65 4.29
C ALA A 131 1.81 -9.50 5.68
N TRP A 132 0.97 -9.56 6.72
CA TRP A 132 1.45 -9.63 8.10
C TRP A 132 1.66 -11.09 8.49
N VAL A 133 2.86 -11.43 8.95
CA VAL A 133 3.25 -12.79 9.35
C VAL A 133 3.71 -12.74 10.80
N TYR A 134 3.09 -13.55 11.66
CA TYR A 134 3.49 -13.64 13.05
C TYR A 134 4.81 -14.41 13.17
N ASP A 135 5.83 -13.79 13.76
CA ASP A 135 7.11 -14.43 14.05
C ASP A 135 7.14 -14.89 15.51
N LEU A 136 7.19 -16.21 15.72
CA LEU A 136 7.18 -16.82 17.06
C LEU A 136 8.40 -16.48 17.91
N ARG A 137 9.55 -16.14 17.30
CA ARG A 137 10.77 -15.82 18.04
C ARG A 137 10.78 -14.38 18.53
N GLU A 138 10.20 -13.49 17.73
CA GLU A 138 10.08 -12.06 18.05
C GLU A 138 8.79 -11.71 18.80
N GLU A 139 7.88 -12.69 18.91
CA GLU A 139 6.52 -12.60 19.46
C GLU A 139 5.70 -11.46 18.87
N GLU A 140 5.98 -11.09 17.63
CA GLU A 140 5.40 -9.93 16.95
C GLU A 140 5.11 -10.22 15.48
N TYR A 141 4.18 -9.45 14.90
CA TYR A 141 3.93 -9.48 13.47
C TYR A 141 5.02 -8.72 12.71
N GLN A 142 5.53 -9.36 11.66
CA GLN A 142 6.42 -8.76 10.67
C GLN A 142 5.66 -8.54 9.36
N VAL A 143 6.11 -7.57 8.57
CA VAL A 143 5.60 -7.41 7.20
C VAL A 143 6.41 -8.33 6.30
N SER A 144 5.75 -9.18 5.52
CA SER A 144 6.36 -9.91 4.42
C SER A 144 5.93 -9.26 3.11
N SER A 145 6.85 -9.12 2.16
CA SER A 145 6.59 -8.60 0.82
C SER A 145 7.12 -9.52 -0.27
N VAL A 146 6.42 -9.54 -1.40
CA VAL A 146 6.83 -10.21 -2.63
C VAL A 146 6.80 -9.20 -3.77
N SER A 147 7.84 -9.21 -4.60
CA SER A 147 7.99 -8.32 -5.75
C SER A 147 8.06 -9.09 -7.07
N GLY A 148 7.81 -8.41 -8.19
CA GLY A 148 7.91 -8.95 -9.56
C GLY A 148 9.30 -9.52 -9.91
N GLU A 149 10.35 -9.11 -9.20
CA GLU A 149 11.71 -9.66 -9.30
C GLU A 149 11.89 -11.05 -8.67
N GLY A 150 10.85 -11.61 -8.04
CA GLY A 150 10.91 -12.93 -7.40
C GLY A 150 11.59 -12.95 -6.02
N LYS A 151 11.90 -11.79 -5.44
CA LYS A 151 12.34 -11.70 -4.04
C LYS A 151 11.14 -11.75 -3.09
N VAL A 152 11.32 -12.44 -1.97
CA VAL A 152 10.43 -12.44 -0.82
C VAL A 152 11.21 -11.93 0.39
N LEU A 153 10.80 -10.83 0.99
CA LEU A 153 11.51 -10.16 2.09
C LEU A 153 10.62 -10.04 3.33
N TRP A 154 11.24 -10.03 4.52
CA TRP A 154 10.58 -9.77 5.81
C TRP A 154 11.12 -8.49 6.42
N TRP A 155 10.23 -7.74 7.05
CA TRP A 155 10.53 -6.44 7.63
C TRP A 155 9.97 -6.32 9.04
N SER A 156 10.80 -5.77 9.93
CA SER A 156 10.42 -5.55 11.33
C SER A 156 10.07 -4.09 11.58
N LEU A 157 8.86 -3.86 12.11
CA LEU A 157 8.44 -2.54 12.58
C LEU A 157 9.32 -2.01 13.72
N LYS A 158 9.86 -2.89 14.57
CA LYS A 158 10.79 -2.50 15.65
C LYS A 158 12.02 -1.77 15.08
N THR A 159 12.42 -2.11 13.86
CA THR A 159 13.55 -1.51 13.15
C THR A 159 13.15 -0.39 12.19
N GLY A 160 11.86 -0.07 12.09
CA GLY A 160 11.31 0.89 11.13
C GLY A 160 11.57 0.50 9.67
N LEU A 161 11.53 -0.80 9.34
CA LEU A 161 11.76 -1.33 7.98
C LEU A 161 13.16 -1.00 7.38
N LYS A 162 14.13 -0.56 8.21
CA LYS A 162 15.43 -0.07 7.73
C LYS A 162 16.25 -1.08 6.94
N ASN A 163 16.15 -2.38 7.28
CA ASN A 163 16.80 -3.47 6.58
C ASN A 163 15.88 -4.70 6.61
N PRO A 164 15.94 -5.59 5.59
CA PRO A 164 15.20 -6.84 5.64
C PRO A 164 15.76 -7.74 6.75
N SER A 165 14.88 -8.35 7.55
CA SER A 165 15.27 -9.30 8.59
C SER A 165 15.60 -10.68 8.01
N LYS A 166 14.91 -11.05 6.92
CA LYS A 166 15.05 -12.31 6.18
C LYS A 166 14.73 -12.06 4.71
N GLY A 167 15.31 -12.85 3.81
CA GLY A 167 15.04 -12.75 2.38
C GLY A 167 15.29 -14.05 1.63
N PHE A 168 14.48 -14.30 0.60
CA PHE A 168 14.62 -15.45 -0.29
C PHE A 168 14.43 -15.00 -1.74
N LEU A 169 15.14 -15.66 -2.65
CA LEU A 169 14.95 -15.51 -4.08
C LEU A 169 14.26 -16.77 -4.60
N LEU A 170 13.08 -16.62 -5.20
CA LEU A 170 12.37 -17.71 -5.84
C LEU A 170 13.12 -18.08 -7.13
N ARG A 171 13.82 -19.22 -7.11
CA ARG A 171 14.45 -19.78 -8.30
C ARG A 171 13.38 -20.43 -9.18
N GLN A 172 13.40 -20.09 -10.48
CA GLN A 172 12.67 -20.82 -11.51
C GLN A 172 13.39 -22.12 -11.86
#